data_AF-A0A3N5JLU1-F1
#
_entry.id   AF-A0A3N5JLU1-F1
#
_cell.length_a   1.000
_cell.length_b   1.000
_cell.length_c   1.000
_cell.angle_alpha   90.00
_cell.angle_beta   90.00
_cell.angle_gamma   90.00
#
_symmetry.space_group_name_H-M   'P 1'
#
loop_
_entity.id
_entity.type
_entity.pdbx_description
1 polymer ?
#
loop_
_entity_poly.entity_id
_entity_poly.type
_entity_poly.pdbx_seq_one_letter_code
_entity_poly.pdbx_strand_id
1 'polypeptide(L)'
;GLMIRYLGVGLGLAFGCGICSAAGTLIPKLIRSEFGSLFESTAGIISFVGVLISLTGIVLIGIAGMSKEKELSDEEKKKGVAEFNFKKGVIAALFSGLMSSAMGLGLVGGSKIQELALTTMPATSMTWAGMPVLVVVLLGGLTVNVLWCLYLNIKNKTIKDYVKGGTPLIANLIFAGIAGAIWCSQFICFKTGEPAMGPTAYVGWALLMACQILFGSIIGILLGEWKGTSRKTKIILTAGLFLLVLTSVLSGYAGSLA
;
A
#
# COMPACT_ATOMS: atom_id res chain seq x y z
N GLY A 1 -1.62 10.25 3.67
CA GLY A 1 -1.62 11.51 4.43
C GLY A 1 -2.82 11.61 5.36
N LEU A 2 -3.99 11.99 4.83
CA LEU A 2 -5.21 12.21 5.63
C LEU A 2 -5.65 10.97 6.43
N MET A 3 -5.58 9.77 5.85
CA MET A 3 -5.92 8.53 6.59
C MET A 3 -5.01 8.31 7.81
N ILE A 4 -3.71 8.60 7.70
CA ILE A 4 -2.75 8.47 8.81
C ILE A 4 -3.01 9.56 9.85
N ARG A 5 -3.34 10.78 9.41
CA ARG A 5 -3.72 11.90 10.28
C ARG A 5 -4.99 11.63 11.09
N TYR A 6 -5.94 10.87 10.53
CA TYR A 6 -7.23 10.59 11.18
C TYR A 6 -7.28 9.25 11.92
N LEU A 7 -6.50 8.24 11.49
CA LEU A 7 -6.53 6.88 12.06
C LEU A 7 -5.23 6.48 12.78
N GLY A 8 -4.15 7.24 12.62
CA GLY A 8 -2.80 6.84 13.02
C GLY A 8 -2.09 5.98 11.97
N VAL A 9 -0.80 5.72 12.17
CA VAL A 9 0.05 5.03 11.19
C VAL A 9 -0.38 3.58 11.02
N GLY A 10 -0.53 2.83 12.11
CA GLY A 10 -0.89 1.41 12.05
C GLY A 10 -2.23 1.15 11.36
N LEU A 11 -3.29 1.86 11.78
CA LEU A 11 -4.63 1.66 11.24
C LEU A 11 -4.81 2.25 9.84
N GLY A 12 -4.30 3.46 9.62
CA GLY A 12 -4.40 4.12 8.31
C GLY A 12 -3.71 3.30 7.22
N LEU A 13 -2.52 2.76 7.49
CA LEU A 13 -1.81 1.88 6.56
C LEU A 13 -2.54 0.56 6.36
N ALA A 14 -3.02 -0.10 7.43
CA ALA A 14 -3.73 -1.37 7.31
C ALA A 14 -4.98 -1.28 6.44
N PHE A 15 -5.83 -0.27 6.66
CA PHE A 15 -7.02 -0.06 5.83
C PHE A 15 -6.63 0.30 4.39
N GLY A 16 -5.77 1.31 4.20
CA GLY A 16 -5.40 1.81 2.88
C GLY A 16 -4.74 0.73 2.02
N CYS A 17 -3.71 0.06 2.54
CA CYS A 17 -3.00 -1.02 1.86
C CYS A 17 -3.90 -2.25 1.67
N GLY A 18 -4.77 -2.55 2.63
CA GLY A 18 -5.69 -3.66 2.53
C GLY A 18 -6.70 -3.51 1.38
N ILE A 19 -7.34 -2.35 1.30
CA ILE A 19 -8.26 -2.01 0.22
C ILE A 19 -7.52 -1.94 -1.12
N CYS A 20 -6.33 -1.36 -1.14
CA CYS A 20 -5.46 -1.30 -2.31
C CYS A 20 -5.04 -2.69 -2.80
N SER A 21 -4.78 -3.63 -1.89
CA SER A 21 -4.46 -5.02 -2.19
C SER A 21 -5.65 -5.74 -2.82
N ALA A 22 -6.82 -5.66 -2.17
CA ALA A 22 -8.04 -6.31 -2.66
C ALA A 22 -8.47 -5.74 -4.03
N ALA A 23 -8.54 -4.42 -4.15
CA ALA A 23 -8.89 -3.75 -5.40
C ALA A 23 -7.84 -4.01 -6.50
N GLY A 24 -6.55 -3.91 -6.18
CA GLY A 24 -5.46 -4.14 -7.13
C GLY A 24 -5.36 -5.59 -7.62
N THR A 25 -5.88 -6.55 -6.85
CA THR A 25 -5.92 -7.97 -7.23
C THR A 25 -7.18 -8.33 -8.01
N LEU A 26 -8.35 -7.83 -7.57
CA LEU A 26 -9.65 -8.21 -8.15
C LEU A 26 -9.99 -7.41 -9.42
N ILE A 27 -9.72 -6.10 -9.44
CA ILE A 27 -10.12 -5.23 -10.56
C ILE A 27 -9.47 -5.64 -11.89
N PRO A 28 -8.16 -5.95 -11.99
CA PRO A 28 -7.57 -6.37 -13.27
C PRO A 28 -8.24 -7.63 -13.83
N LYS A 29 -8.60 -8.59 -12.96
CA LYS A 29 -9.28 -9.83 -13.36
C LYS A 29 -10.72 -9.59 -13.80
N LEU A 30 -11.44 -8.67 -13.14
CA LEU A 30 -12.77 -8.24 -13.56
C LEU A 30 -12.73 -7.60 -14.96
N ILE A 31 -11.77 -6.70 -15.20
CA ILE A 31 -11.63 -6.00 -16.48
C ILE A 31 -11.31 -6.97 -17.62
N ARG A 32 -10.55 -8.04 -17.36
CA ARG A 32 -10.17 -9.04 -18.36
C ARG A 32 -11.21 -10.15 -18.57
N SER A 33 -12.37 -10.09 -17.90
CA SER A 33 -13.39 -11.16 -17.92
C SER A 33 -12.87 -12.53 -17.47
N GLU A 34 -11.74 -12.59 -16.74
CA GLU A 34 -11.13 -13.80 -16.20
C GLU A 34 -11.73 -14.20 -14.83
N PHE A 35 -12.91 -13.66 -14.49
CA PHE A 35 -13.52 -13.91 -13.19
C PHE A 35 -14.10 -15.32 -13.08
N GLY A 36 -14.55 -15.90 -14.20
CA GLY A 36 -15.04 -17.29 -14.27
C GLY A 36 -13.92 -18.33 -14.11
N SER A 37 -12.76 -18.08 -14.72
CA SER A 37 -11.60 -18.99 -14.68
C SER A 37 -10.95 -19.10 -13.29
N LEU A 38 -11.27 -18.18 -12.37
CA LEU A 38 -10.90 -18.30 -10.95
C LEU A 38 -11.51 -19.54 -10.28
N PHE A 39 -12.66 -20.02 -10.76
CA PHE A 39 -13.34 -21.19 -10.18
C PHE A 39 -13.03 -22.48 -10.93
N GLU A 40 -12.35 -22.41 -12.06
CA GLU A 40 -12.03 -23.56 -12.91
C GLU A 40 -10.72 -24.26 -12.48
N SER A 41 -9.80 -23.53 -11.85
CA SER A 41 -8.49 -24.05 -11.44
C SER A 41 -8.31 -24.01 -9.93
N THR A 42 -7.60 -25.01 -9.39
CA THR A 42 -7.22 -25.05 -7.97
C THR A 42 -6.42 -23.80 -7.56
N ALA A 43 -5.56 -23.29 -8.45
CA ALA A 43 -4.82 -22.05 -8.23
C ALA A 43 -5.75 -20.81 -8.15
N GLY A 44 -6.78 -20.74 -8.99
CA GLY A 44 -7.78 -19.67 -8.94
C GLY A 44 -8.59 -19.69 -7.65
N ILE A 45 -9.03 -20.87 -7.20
CA ILE A 45 -9.80 -21.05 -5.96
C ILE A 45 -8.96 -20.64 -4.74
N ILE A 46 -7.70 -21.10 -4.67
CA ILE A 46 -6.80 -20.73 -3.56
C ILE A 46 -6.54 -19.22 -3.58
N SER A 47 -6.40 -18.60 -4.75
CA SER A 47 -6.25 -17.14 -4.87
C SER A 47 -7.49 -16.39 -4.36
N PHE A 48 -8.69 -16.86 -4.71
CA PHE A 48 -9.95 -16.27 -4.24
C PHE A 48 -10.12 -16.41 -2.73
N VAL A 49 -9.83 -17.59 -2.18
CA VAL A 49 -9.80 -17.83 -0.73
C VAL A 49 -8.77 -16.92 -0.04
N GLY A 50 -7.59 -16.73 -0.64
CA GLY A 50 -6.58 -15.80 -0.15
C GLY A 50 -7.09 -14.36 -0.05
N VAL A 51 -7.85 -13.89 -1.04
CA VAL A 51 -8.49 -12.57 -1.01
C VAL A 51 -9.53 -12.47 0.12
N LEU A 52 -10.37 -13.48 0.32
CA LEU A 52 -11.35 -13.50 1.42
C LEU A 52 -10.67 -13.48 2.80
N ILE A 53 -9.58 -14.24 2.96
CA ILE A 53 -8.76 -14.22 4.17
C ILE A 53 -8.13 -12.84 4.37
N SER A 54 -7.64 -12.19 3.30
CA SER A 54 -7.08 -10.84 3.37
C SER A 54 -8.11 -9.84 3.86
N LEU A 55 -9.32 -9.88 3.28
CA LEU A 55 -10.43 -9.00 3.68
C LEU A 55 -10.79 -9.22 5.14
N THR A 56 -10.84 -10.47 5.58
CA THR A 56 -11.08 -10.82 7.00
C THR A 56 -9.98 -10.27 7.90
N GLY A 57 -8.71 -10.41 7.51
CA GLY A 57 -7.57 -9.85 8.23
C GLY A 57 -7.65 -8.32 8.37
N ILE A 58 -8.00 -7.61 7.29
CA ILE A 58 -8.19 -6.15 7.29
C ILE A 58 -9.34 -5.75 8.22
N VAL A 59 -10.46 -6.46 8.17
CA VAL A 59 -11.62 -6.22 9.05
C VAL A 59 -11.22 -6.40 10.51
N LEU A 60 -10.47 -7.46 10.85
CA LEU A 60 -9.99 -7.67 12.22
C LEU A 60 -9.04 -6.58 12.69
N ILE A 61 -8.08 -6.15 11.85
CA ILE A 61 -7.19 -5.03 12.19
C ILE A 61 -8.00 -3.75 12.39
N GLY A 62 -9.03 -3.53 11.57
CA GLY A 62 -9.96 -2.41 11.73
C GLY A 62 -10.73 -2.46 13.04
N ILE A 63 -11.26 -3.63 13.41
CA ILE A 63 -11.93 -3.85 14.70
C ILE A 63 -10.96 -3.63 15.87
N ALA A 64 -9.73 -4.12 15.78
CA ALA A 64 -8.70 -3.87 16.79
C ALA A 64 -8.42 -2.36 16.94
N GLY A 65 -8.43 -1.61 15.84
CA GLY A 65 -8.30 -0.16 15.89
C GLY A 65 -9.45 0.55 16.56
N MET A 66 -10.68 0.14 16.26
CA MET A 66 -11.88 0.68 16.91
C MET A 66 -11.90 0.36 18.40
N SER A 67 -11.49 -0.85 18.78
CA SER A 67 -11.39 -1.25 20.19
C SER A 67 -10.31 -0.44 20.92
N LYS A 68 -9.15 -0.22 20.28
CA LYS A 68 -8.10 0.68 20.79
C LYS A 68 -8.64 2.09 21.04
N GLU A 69 -9.41 2.65 20.11
CA GLU A 69 -10.02 3.98 20.29
C GLU A 69 -11.00 4.00 21.47
N LYS A 70 -11.82 2.97 21.63
CA LYS A 70 -12.78 2.89 22.76
C LYS A 70 -12.10 2.70 24.12
N GLU A 71 -10.91 2.11 24.14
CA GLU A 71 -10.17 1.78 25.37
C GLU A 71 -9.25 2.91 25.85
N LEU A 72 -8.76 3.77 24.96
CA LEU A 72 -7.86 4.86 25.32
C LEU A 72 -8.62 6.08 25.86
N SER A 73 -8.08 6.72 26.90
CA SER A 73 -8.58 7.99 27.41
C SER A 73 -8.36 9.13 26.42
N ASP A 74 -9.14 10.22 26.49
CA ASP A 74 -9.03 11.34 25.54
C ASP A 74 -7.66 12.06 25.60
N GLU A 75 -6.94 11.99 26.73
CA GLU A 75 -5.56 12.47 26.85
C GLU A 75 -4.54 11.56 26.16
N GLU A 76 -4.73 10.24 26.21
CA GLU A 76 -3.86 9.28 25.53
C GLU A 76 -4.12 9.24 24.01
N LYS A 77 -5.37 9.46 23.59
CA LYS A 77 -5.74 9.65 22.17
C LYS A 77 -5.00 10.83 21.56
N LYS A 78 -4.91 11.96 22.27
CA LYS A 78 -4.20 13.17 21.83
C LYS A 78 -2.69 13.02 21.78
N LYS A 79 -2.09 12.16 22.61
CA LYS A 79 -0.64 11.85 22.57
C LYS A 79 -0.22 11.10 21.30
N GLY A 80 -1.12 10.29 20.72
CA GLY A 80 -0.84 9.52 19.50
C GLY A 80 -1.23 10.23 18.21
N VAL A 81 -2.41 10.88 18.16
CA VAL A 81 -2.94 11.53 16.95
C VAL A 81 -3.73 12.79 17.35
N ALA A 82 -3.22 13.98 16.97
CA ALA A 82 -3.83 15.26 17.36
C ALA A 82 -5.26 15.48 16.81
N GLU A 83 -5.61 14.84 15.68
CA GLU A 83 -6.92 14.96 15.03
C GLU A 83 -7.55 13.60 14.72
N PHE A 84 -7.62 12.69 15.69
CA PHE A 84 -8.24 11.39 15.43
C PHE A 84 -9.72 11.53 15.02
N ASN A 85 -10.12 10.93 13.90
CA ASN A 85 -11.52 10.86 13.46
C ASN A 85 -11.78 9.60 12.63
N PHE A 86 -12.41 8.59 13.23
CA PHE A 86 -12.61 7.29 12.59
C PHE A 86 -13.39 7.38 11.26
N LYS A 87 -14.54 8.07 11.23
CA LYS A 87 -15.39 8.16 10.04
C LYS A 87 -14.67 8.85 8.87
N LYS A 88 -14.03 10.00 9.11
CA LYS A 88 -13.24 10.71 8.08
C LYS A 88 -12.04 9.88 7.63
N GLY A 89 -11.39 9.20 8.58
CA GLY A 89 -10.26 8.33 8.34
C GLY A 89 -10.61 7.15 7.43
N VAL A 90 -11.70 6.44 7.71
CA VAL A 90 -12.17 5.31 6.89
C VAL A 90 -12.56 5.77 5.48
N ILE A 91 -13.28 6.88 5.35
CA ILE A 91 -13.62 7.43 4.01
C ILE A 91 -12.35 7.78 3.24
N ALA A 92 -11.38 8.45 3.89
CA ALA A 92 -10.10 8.77 3.27
C ALA A 92 -9.31 7.51 2.90
N ALA A 93 -9.35 6.45 3.72
CA ALA A 93 -8.69 5.18 3.45
C ALA A 93 -9.36 4.40 2.32
N LEU A 94 -10.70 4.40 2.22
CA LEU A 94 -11.45 3.81 1.11
C LEU A 94 -11.12 4.49 -0.21
N PHE A 95 -11.21 5.81 -0.24
CA PHE A 95 -10.88 6.56 -1.44
C PHE A 95 -9.40 6.38 -1.82
N SER A 96 -8.48 6.56 -0.86
CA SER A 96 -7.05 6.41 -1.12
C SER A 96 -6.68 5.00 -1.52
N GLY A 97 -7.20 3.97 -0.86
CA GLY A 97 -6.89 2.57 -1.18
C GLY A 97 -7.39 2.18 -2.56
N LEU A 98 -8.62 2.58 -2.92
CA LEU A 98 -9.17 2.34 -4.24
C LEU A 98 -8.38 3.09 -5.32
N MET A 99 -8.08 4.37 -5.13
CA MET A 99 -7.30 5.14 -6.10
C MET A 99 -5.86 4.61 -6.22
N SER A 100 -5.24 4.17 -5.13
CA SER A 100 -3.91 3.55 -5.15
C SER A 100 -3.88 2.23 -5.92
N SER A 101 -4.99 1.50 -6.01
CA SER A 101 -5.07 0.29 -6.85
C SER A 101 -4.87 0.57 -8.34
N ALA A 102 -5.13 1.80 -8.80
CA ALA A 102 -4.87 2.22 -10.17
C ALA A 102 -3.37 2.17 -10.52
N MET A 103 -2.49 2.34 -9.53
CA MET A 103 -1.05 2.17 -9.72
C MET A 103 -0.72 0.71 -10.06
N GLY A 104 -1.32 -0.26 -9.35
CA GLY A 104 -1.18 -1.68 -9.67
C GLY A 104 -1.68 -2.02 -11.07
N LEU A 105 -2.84 -1.46 -11.46
CA LEU A 105 -3.37 -1.59 -12.83
C LEU A 105 -2.40 -1.03 -13.88
N GLY A 106 -1.80 0.13 -13.62
CA GLY A 106 -0.81 0.74 -14.51
C GLY A 106 0.43 -0.13 -14.72
N LEU A 107 0.91 -0.79 -13.65
CA LEU A 107 2.06 -1.71 -13.75
C LEU A 107 1.75 -2.95 -14.59
N VAL A 108 0.54 -3.48 -14.45
CA VAL A 108 0.07 -4.65 -15.23
C VAL A 108 -0.24 -4.28 -16.68
N GLY A 109 -0.68 -3.05 -16.96
CA GLY A 109 -0.96 -2.55 -18.31
C GLY A 109 0.29 -2.25 -19.14
N GLY A 110 1.48 -2.22 -18.53
CA GLY A 110 2.73 -1.83 -19.18
C GLY A 110 3.45 -2.91 -19.97
N SER A 111 2.84 -4.09 -20.24
CA SER A 111 3.52 -5.23 -20.87
C SER A 111 4.18 -4.89 -22.21
N LYS A 112 3.51 -4.12 -23.07
CA LYS A 112 4.08 -3.67 -24.36
C LYS A 112 5.33 -2.80 -24.19
N ILE A 113 5.37 -1.95 -23.18
CA ILE A 113 6.54 -1.13 -22.88
C ILE A 113 7.71 -2.02 -22.43
N GLN A 114 7.42 -3.04 -21.62
CA GLN A 114 8.39 -4.02 -21.17
C GLN A 114 8.95 -4.87 -22.33
N GLU A 115 8.10 -5.31 -23.26
CA GLU A 115 8.51 -6.02 -24.48
C GLU A 115 9.41 -5.16 -25.37
N LEU A 116 9.09 -3.88 -25.55
CA LEU A 116 9.92 -2.93 -26.30
C LEU A 116 11.28 -2.70 -25.63
N ALA A 117 11.33 -2.64 -24.30
CA ALA A 117 12.58 -2.46 -23.57
C ALA A 117 13.59 -3.61 -23.78
N LEU A 118 13.09 -4.82 -24.07
CA LEU A 118 13.91 -6.00 -24.39
C LEU A 118 14.49 -5.95 -25.82
N THR A 119 13.80 -5.28 -26.74
CA THR A 119 14.18 -5.24 -28.17
C THR A 119 14.97 -3.98 -28.54
N THR A 120 14.98 -2.97 -27.68
CA THR A 120 15.74 -1.73 -27.89
C THR A 120 17.23 -1.98 -27.63
N MET A 121 18.13 -1.42 -28.45
CA MET A 121 19.58 -1.54 -28.23
C MET A 121 20.12 -0.38 -27.37
N PRO A 122 20.95 -0.64 -26.34
CA PRO A 122 21.39 -1.95 -25.85
C PRO A 122 20.24 -2.71 -25.15
N ALA A 123 20.17 -4.03 -25.39
CA ALA A 123 19.12 -4.88 -24.86
C ALA A 123 19.11 -4.82 -23.33
N THR A 124 17.97 -4.40 -22.76
CA THR A 124 17.78 -4.38 -21.31
C THR A 124 17.63 -5.82 -20.82
N SER A 125 18.30 -6.20 -19.73
CA SER A 125 18.12 -7.54 -19.18
C SER A 125 16.68 -7.75 -18.70
N MET A 126 16.21 -9.00 -18.69
CA MET A 126 14.84 -9.35 -18.29
C MET A 126 14.48 -8.84 -16.88
N THR A 127 15.46 -8.76 -15.99
CA THR A 127 15.34 -8.19 -14.63
C THR A 127 15.01 -6.70 -14.62
N TRP A 128 15.46 -5.92 -15.59
CA TRP A 128 15.31 -4.46 -15.63
C TRP A 128 14.25 -3.98 -16.65
N ALA A 129 13.74 -4.89 -17.49
CA ALA A 129 12.77 -4.59 -18.55
C ALA A 129 11.47 -3.93 -18.03
N GLY A 130 11.14 -4.10 -16.75
CA GLY A 130 9.98 -3.48 -16.13
C GLY A 130 10.16 -2.03 -15.66
N MET A 131 11.38 -1.50 -15.60
CA MET A 131 11.64 -0.13 -15.14
C MET A 131 10.97 0.96 -15.98
N PRO A 132 10.93 0.87 -17.32
CA PRO A 132 10.28 1.91 -18.12
C PRO A 132 8.78 2.03 -17.82
N VAL A 133 8.12 0.93 -17.45
CA VAL A 133 6.72 0.95 -16.99
C VAL A 133 6.60 1.77 -15.70
N LEU A 134 7.51 1.56 -14.74
CA LEU A 134 7.55 2.33 -13.50
C LEU A 134 7.72 3.83 -13.76
N VAL A 135 8.57 4.22 -14.70
CA VAL A 135 8.76 5.65 -15.06
C VAL A 135 7.45 6.28 -15.49
N VAL A 136 6.68 5.62 -16.37
CA VAL A 136 5.40 6.14 -16.87
C VAL A 136 4.35 6.20 -15.76
N VAL A 137 4.23 5.14 -14.96
CA VAL A 137 3.24 5.08 -13.86
C VAL A 137 3.56 6.10 -12.77
N LEU A 138 4.82 6.21 -12.37
CA LEU A 138 5.27 7.19 -11.36
C LEU A 138 5.16 8.62 -11.87
N LEU A 139 5.37 8.87 -13.17
CA LEU A 139 5.17 10.19 -13.77
C LEU A 139 3.70 10.63 -13.68
N GLY A 140 2.75 9.69 -13.90
CA GLY A 140 1.33 9.95 -13.69
C GLY A 140 1.03 10.36 -12.24
N GLY A 141 1.54 9.58 -11.27
CA GLY A 141 1.40 9.89 -9.85
C GLY A 141 2.06 11.21 -9.45
N LEU A 142 3.24 11.51 -9.99
CA LEU A 142 3.95 12.76 -9.80
C LEU A 142 3.12 13.94 -10.33
N THR A 143 2.57 13.82 -11.52
CA THR A 143 1.78 14.89 -12.16
C THR A 143 0.59 15.27 -11.29
N VAL A 144 -0.19 14.29 -10.83
CA VAL A 144 -1.35 14.54 -9.95
C VAL A 144 -0.91 15.16 -8.63
N ASN A 145 0.15 14.63 -8.00
CA ASN A 145 0.65 15.16 -6.73
C ASN A 145 1.20 16.59 -6.86
N VAL A 146 1.98 16.88 -7.91
CA VAL A 146 2.54 18.21 -8.15
C VAL A 146 1.41 19.22 -8.41
N LEU A 147 0.45 18.90 -9.28
CA LEU A 147 -0.67 19.79 -9.55
C LEU A 147 -1.49 20.07 -8.28
N TRP A 148 -1.78 19.04 -7.49
CA TRP A 148 -2.52 19.20 -6.24
C TRP A 148 -1.76 20.00 -5.19
N CYS A 149 -0.48 19.72 -5.00
CA CYS A 149 0.39 20.45 -4.07
C CYS A 149 0.56 21.92 -4.49
N LEU A 150 0.73 22.20 -5.78
CA LEU A 150 0.79 23.57 -6.31
C LEU A 150 -0.52 24.31 -6.07
N TYR A 151 -1.66 23.67 -6.37
CA TYR A 151 -2.98 24.23 -6.08
C TYR A 151 -3.15 24.57 -4.60
N LEU A 152 -2.80 23.65 -3.69
CA LEU A 152 -2.87 23.89 -2.24
C LEU A 152 -1.91 24.98 -1.77
N ASN A 153 -0.69 25.04 -2.33
CA ASN A 153 0.28 26.09 -2.00
C ASN A 153 -0.23 27.48 -2.39
N ILE A 154 -0.86 27.60 -3.55
CA ILE A 154 -1.49 28.86 -4.01
C ILE A 154 -2.67 29.20 -3.09
N LYS A 155 -3.58 28.25 -2.84
CA LYS A 155 -4.78 28.45 -2.04
C LYS A 155 -4.47 28.85 -0.58
N ASN A 156 -3.50 28.19 0.04
CA ASN A 156 -3.11 28.42 1.43
C ASN A 156 -2.06 29.53 1.59
N LYS A 157 -1.59 30.13 0.48
CA LYS A 157 -0.55 31.18 0.45
C LYS A 157 0.78 30.79 1.12
N THR A 158 1.08 29.50 1.17
CA THR A 158 2.29 28.92 1.79
C THR A 158 3.52 28.94 0.88
N ILE A 159 3.41 29.51 -0.33
CA ILE A 159 4.56 29.65 -1.26
C ILE A 159 5.71 30.42 -0.60
N LYS A 160 5.39 31.39 0.26
CA LYS A 160 6.38 32.19 0.98
C LYS A 160 7.19 31.37 1.99
N ASP A 161 6.67 30.23 2.45
CA ASP A 161 7.37 29.37 3.41
C ASP A 161 8.59 28.65 2.80
N TYR A 162 8.61 28.48 1.47
CA TYR A 162 9.76 27.92 0.74
C TYR A 162 10.94 28.89 0.62
N VAL A 163 10.73 30.18 0.89
CA VAL A 163 11.74 31.26 0.76
C VAL A 163 12.04 31.90 2.12
N LYS A 164 11.34 31.47 3.18
CA LYS A 164 11.48 32.05 4.51
C LYS A 164 12.83 31.66 5.12
N GLY A 165 13.67 32.66 5.40
CA GLY A 165 14.95 32.48 6.09
C GLY A 165 14.76 31.95 7.51
N GLY A 166 15.68 31.07 7.96
CA GLY A 166 15.67 30.49 9.31
C GLY A 166 15.25 29.01 9.38
N THR A 167 14.81 28.40 8.29
CA THR A 167 14.50 26.96 8.21
C THR A 167 15.60 26.24 7.41
N PRO A 168 16.09 25.06 7.83
CA PRO A 168 17.09 24.30 7.08
C PRO A 168 16.46 23.66 5.83
N LEU A 169 16.23 24.49 4.80
CA LEU A 169 15.57 24.12 3.53
C LEU A 169 16.29 22.97 2.83
N ILE A 170 17.62 23.02 2.77
CA ILE A 170 18.44 21.98 2.13
C ILE A 170 18.28 20.65 2.86
N ALA A 171 18.36 20.64 4.19
CA ALA A 171 18.20 19.42 4.97
C ALA A 171 16.80 18.82 4.79
N ASN A 172 15.75 19.65 4.83
CA ASN A 172 14.39 19.20 4.60
C ASN A 172 14.19 18.61 3.20
N LEU A 173 14.77 19.23 2.17
CA LEU A 173 14.74 18.71 0.80
C LEU A 173 15.50 17.39 0.69
N ILE A 174 16.66 17.27 1.33
CA ILE A 174 17.44 16.02 1.35
C ILE A 174 16.65 14.92 2.05
N PHE A 175 16.10 15.17 3.25
CA PHE A 175 15.31 14.17 3.97
C PHE A 175 14.04 13.77 3.21
N ALA A 176 13.36 14.72 2.58
CA ALA A 176 12.20 14.44 1.72
C ALA A 176 12.60 13.61 0.49
N GLY A 177 13.74 13.94 -0.13
CA GLY A 177 14.31 13.19 -1.25
C GLY A 177 14.68 11.76 -0.87
N ILE A 178 15.33 11.57 0.28
CA ILE A 178 15.68 10.24 0.82
C ILE A 178 14.41 9.45 1.12
N ALA A 179 13.40 10.04 1.77
CA ALA A 179 12.14 9.38 2.04
C ALA A 179 11.43 8.94 0.74
N GLY A 180 11.43 9.80 -0.28
CA GLY A 180 10.92 9.49 -1.61
C GLY A 180 11.71 8.37 -2.30
N ALA A 181 13.04 8.41 -2.23
CA ALA A 181 13.90 7.38 -2.80
C ALA A 181 13.65 6.02 -2.13
N ILE A 182 13.59 5.96 -0.80
CA ILE A 182 13.27 4.73 -0.05
C ILE A 182 11.88 4.21 -0.43
N TRP A 183 10.91 5.11 -0.58
CA TRP A 183 9.57 4.72 -1.01
C TRP A 183 9.58 4.15 -2.44
N CYS A 184 10.29 4.77 -3.39
CA CYS A 184 10.42 4.27 -4.76
C CYS A 184 11.17 2.93 -4.83
N SER A 185 12.17 2.72 -3.97
CA SER A 185 12.94 1.47 -3.92
C SER A 185 12.07 0.24 -3.75
N GLN A 186 10.93 0.34 -3.04
CA GLN A 186 9.99 -0.79 -2.91
C GLN A 186 9.49 -1.28 -4.28
N PHE A 187 9.21 -0.35 -5.20
CA PHE A 187 8.69 -0.68 -6.53
C PHE A 187 9.78 -1.15 -7.47
N ILE A 188 11.00 -0.62 -7.31
CA ILE A 188 12.18 -1.11 -8.02
C ILE A 188 12.40 -2.57 -7.65
N CYS A 189 12.51 -2.89 -6.36
CA CYS A 189 12.67 -4.27 -5.89
C CYS A 189 11.52 -5.18 -6.34
N PHE A 190 10.28 -4.68 -6.25
CA PHE A 190 9.10 -5.39 -6.72
C PHE A 190 9.22 -5.76 -8.20
N LYS A 191 9.53 -4.80 -9.07
CA LYS A 191 9.56 -5.01 -10.52
C LYS A 191 10.80 -5.78 -10.98
N THR A 192 11.92 -5.68 -10.28
CA THR A 192 13.08 -6.56 -10.52
C THR A 192 12.86 -7.99 -10.09
N GLY A 193 12.01 -8.21 -9.07
CA GLY A 193 11.65 -9.55 -8.57
C GLY A 193 10.58 -10.24 -9.40
N GLU A 194 9.71 -9.48 -10.07
CA GLU A 194 8.59 -10.00 -10.86
C GLU A 194 9.01 -11.05 -11.93
N PRO A 195 10.09 -10.88 -12.70
CA PRO A 195 10.54 -11.91 -13.65
C PRO A 195 10.90 -13.24 -12.99
N ALA A 196 11.41 -13.22 -11.75
CA ALA A 196 11.71 -14.43 -11.00
C ALA A 196 10.46 -15.12 -10.43
N MET A 197 9.34 -14.38 -10.31
CA MET A 197 8.05 -14.92 -9.86
C MET A 197 7.33 -15.74 -10.94
N GLY A 198 7.66 -15.54 -12.22
CA GLY A 198 7.09 -16.33 -13.33
C GLY A 198 5.54 -16.35 -13.34
N PRO A 199 4.89 -17.52 -13.41
CA PRO A 199 3.42 -17.64 -13.38
C PRO A 199 2.75 -17.02 -12.14
N THR A 200 3.52 -16.82 -11.07
CA THR A 200 3.03 -16.32 -9.77
C THR A 200 3.05 -14.79 -9.67
N ALA A 201 3.52 -14.07 -10.70
CA ALA A 201 3.66 -12.61 -10.71
C ALA A 201 2.37 -11.86 -10.31
N TYR A 202 1.19 -12.43 -10.60
CA TYR A 202 -0.11 -11.84 -10.23
C TYR A 202 -0.31 -11.68 -8.71
N VAL A 203 0.39 -12.47 -7.90
CA VAL A 203 0.35 -12.43 -6.43
C VAL A 203 1.20 -11.29 -5.86
N GLY A 204 2.18 -10.84 -6.64
CA GLY A 204 3.22 -9.94 -6.15
C GLY A 204 2.66 -8.64 -5.54
N TRP A 205 1.58 -8.08 -6.10
CA TRP A 205 0.96 -6.87 -5.56
C TRP A 205 0.39 -7.09 -4.16
N ALA A 206 -0.32 -8.20 -3.96
CA ALA A 206 -0.89 -8.55 -2.67
C ALA A 206 0.21 -8.81 -1.63
N LEU A 207 1.30 -9.46 -2.04
CA LEU A 207 2.47 -9.70 -1.20
C LEU A 207 3.16 -8.39 -0.77
N LEU A 208 3.37 -7.46 -1.69
CA LEU A 208 3.95 -6.15 -1.41
C LEU A 208 3.12 -5.39 -0.36
N MET A 209 1.79 -5.35 -0.55
CA MET A 209 0.88 -4.69 0.40
C MET A 209 0.88 -5.39 1.76
N ALA A 210 0.89 -6.73 1.80
CA ALA A 210 0.92 -7.48 3.04
C ALA A 210 2.22 -7.23 3.84
N CYS A 211 3.38 -7.23 3.17
CA CYS A 211 4.65 -6.85 3.79
C CYS A 211 4.60 -5.42 4.35
N GLN A 212 4.05 -4.46 3.60
CA GLN A 212 3.91 -3.08 4.06
C GLN A 212 3.04 -2.98 5.32
N ILE A 213 1.93 -3.72 5.39
CA ILE A 213 1.07 -3.76 6.58
C ILE A 213 1.78 -4.42 7.76
N LEU A 214 2.47 -5.53 7.53
CA LEU A 214 3.20 -6.27 8.56
C LEU A 214 4.29 -5.39 9.20
N PHE A 215 5.21 -4.86 8.40
CA PHE A 215 6.29 -4.01 8.90
C PHE A 215 5.77 -2.69 9.49
N GLY A 216 4.76 -2.07 8.85
CA GLY A 216 4.11 -0.88 9.38
C GLY A 216 3.47 -1.13 10.75
N SER A 217 2.86 -2.28 10.95
CA SER A 217 2.25 -2.66 12.22
C SER A 217 3.29 -3.01 13.29
N ILE A 218 4.39 -3.68 12.93
CA ILE A 218 5.52 -3.92 13.84
C ILE A 218 6.10 -2.59 14.32
N ILE A 219 6.36 -1.64 13.42
CA ILE A 219 6.85 -0.31 13.79
C ILE A 219 5.83 0.41 14.67
N GLY A 220 4.53 0.35 14.35
CA GLY A 220 3.48 0.93 15.20
C GLY A 220 3.45 0.34 16.61
N ILE A 221 3.68 -0.97 16.75
CA ILE A 221 3.83 -1.64 18.05
C ILE A 221 5.10 -1.15 18.77
N LEU A 222 6.23 -1.05 18.08
CA LEU A 222 7.51 -0.59 18.64
C LEU A 222 7.48 0.87 19.09
N LEU A 223 6.80 1.74 18.33
CA LEU A 223 6.54 3.15 18.70
C LEU A 223 5.59 3.28 19.89
N GLY A 224 5.07 2.17 20.41
CA GLY A 224 4.22 2.15 21.59
C GLY A 224 2.80 2.63 21.31
N GLU A 225 2.35 2.67 20.04
CA GLU A 225 0.99 3.08 19.69
C GLU A 225 -0.07 2.17 20.35
N TRP A 226 0.32 0.98 20.80
CA TRP A 226 -0.56 -0.01 21.42
C TRP A 226 -0.32 -0.19 22.92
N LYS A 227 0.45 0.71 23.56
CA LYS A 227 0.55 0.76 25.03
C LYS A 227 -0.78 1.30 25.59
N GLY A 228 -1.33 0.64 26.61
CA GLY A 228 -2.63 0.99 27.21
C GLY A 228 -3.86 0.24 26.66
N THR A 229 -3.72 -0.54 25.58
CA THR A 229 -4.85 -1.32 25.03
C THR A 229 -5.01 -2.68 25.70
N SER A 230 -6.24 -3.19 25.73
CA SER A 230 -6.59 -4.46 26.35
C SER A 230 -5.91 -5.64 25.66
N ARG A 231 -5.75 -6.74 26.41
CA ARG A 231 -5.22 -8.00 25.87
C ARG A 231 -6.07 -8.53 24.71
N LYS A 232 -7.39 -8.29 24.73
CA LYS A 232 -8.30 -8.68 23.64
C LYS A 232 -7.99 -7.89 22.36
N THR A 233 -7.81 -6.58 22.45
CA THR A 233 -7.45 -5.72 21.31
C THR A 233 -6.13 -6.15 20.65
N LYS A 234 -5.12 -6.46 21.47
CA LYS A 234 -3.83 -6.97 20.97
C LYS A 234 -3.96 -8.33 20.28
N ILE A 235 -4.77 -9.25 20.82
CA ILE A 235 -5.02 -10.56 20.20
C ILE A 235 -5.71 -10.39 18.84
N ILE A 236 -6.72 -9.52 18.74
CA ILE A 236 -7.43 -9.27 17.47
C ILE A 236 -6.48 -8.67 16.43
N LEU A 237 -5.61 -7.73 16.82
CA LEU A 237 -4.58 -7.18 15.93
C LEU A 237 -3.63 -8.28 15.44
N THR A 238 -3.08 -9.08 16.35
CA THR A 238 -2.15 -10.16 16.00
C THR A 238 -2.81 -11.20 15.11
N ALA A 239 -4.08 -11.56 15.37
CA ALA A 239 -4.83 -12.47 14.52
C ALA A 239 -5.04 -11.91 13.11
N GLY A 240 -5.37 -10.62 12.98
CA GLY A 240 -5.49 -9.96 11.69
C GLY A 240 -4.18 -9.91 10.91
N LEU A 241 -3.07 -9.59 11.59
CA LEU A 241 -1.73 -9.62 10.98
C LEU A 241 -1.33 -11.04 10.56
N PHE A 242 -1.62 -12.04 11.38
CA PHE A 242 -1.37 -13.44 11.07
C PHE A 242 -2.13 -13.89 9.82
N LEU A 243 -3.41 -13.49 9.69
CA LEU A 243 -4.19 -13.79 8.49
C LEU A 243 -3.64 -13.13 7.23
N LEU A 244 -3.11 -11.90 7.31
CA LEU A 244 -2.45 -11.26 6.16
C LEU A 244 -1.16 -11.98 5.73
N VAL A 245 -0.37 -12.45 6.70
CA VAL A 245 0.80 -13.28 6.42
C VAL A 245 0.37 -14.62 5.81
N LEU A 246 -0.68 -15.24 6.35
CA LEU A 246 -1.23 -16.48 5.82
C LEU A 246 -1.73 -16.32 4.37
N THR A 247 -2.43 -15.23 4.05
CA THR A 247 -2.81 -14.92 2.66
C THR A 247 -1.59 -14.84 1.75
N SER A 248 -0.51 -14.22 2.21
CA SER A 248 0.72 -14.08 1.42
C SER A 248 1.32 -15.44 1.07
N VAL A 249 1.37 -16.35 2.06
CA VAL A 249 1.84 -17.74 1.88
C VAL A 249 0.90 -18.51 0.95
N LEU A 250 -0.41 -18.42 1.17
CA LEU A 250 -1.41 -19.09 0.35
C LEU A 250 -1.37 -18.62 -1.11
N SER A 251 -1.16 -17.32 -1.32
CA SER A 251 -1.07 -16.76 -2.67
C SER A 251 0.22 -17.24 -3.35
N GLY A 252 1.35 -17.28 -2.65
CA GLY A 252 2.59 -17.89 -3.16
C GLY A 252 2.42 -19.37 -3.53
N TYR A 253 1.72 -20.13 -2.68
CA TYR A 253 1.40 -21.54 -2.92
C TYR A 253 0.45 -21.73 -4.10
N ALA A 254 -0.59 -20.89 -4.24
CA ALA A 254 -1.48 -20.87 -5.40
C ALA A 254 -0.71 -20.66 -6.70
N GLY A 255 0.29 -19.79 -6.66
CA GLY A 255 1.20 -19.58 -7.78
C GLY A 255 2.02 -20.82 -8.13
N SER A 256 2.51 -21.58 -7.14
CA SER A 256 3.28 -22.81 -7.41
C SER A 256 2.47 -23.96 -8.01
N LEU A 257 1.14 -23.89 -7.91
CA LEU A 257 0.19 -24.87 -8.45
C LEU A 257 -0.32 -24.53 -9.86
N ALA A 258 0.01 -23.33 -10.36
CA ALA A 258 -0.39 -22.82 -11.68
C ALA A 258 0.72 -23.03 -12.72
#